data_AF-A0A1E3QGD2-F1
#
_entry.id   AF-A0A1E3QGD2-F1
#
_cell.length_a   1.000
_cell.length_b   1.000
_cell.length_c   1.000
_cell.angle_alpha   90.00
_cell.angle_beta   90.00
_cell.angle_gamma   90.00
#
_symmetry.space_group_name_H-M   'P 1'
#
loop_
_entity.id
_entity.type
_entity.pdbx_description
1 polymer ?
#
loop_
_entity_poly.entity_id
_entity_poly.type
_entity_poly.pdbx_seq_one_letter_code
_entity_poly.pdbx_strand_id
1 'polypeptide(L)'
;MHEMFAKFRLPATYGGQPDIILDVSIMNDTGSDVQTIFTTDLAFLGYNPYSYAGRLGGAFFSTASGGIYHERIVLEMQIAKVDGTAVSPWFEEIAVITAAQPGFPQPRLSGNAMRTYLYFATAPGNSTLYVAQKKNGIISQLPVT
;
A
#
# COMPACT_ATOMS: atom_id res chain seq x y z
N MET A 1 15.37 5.67 4.17
CA MET A 1 14.36 5.08 3.27
C MET A 1 14.31 3.58 3.54
N HIS A 2 13.11 3.04 3.74
CA HIS A 2 12.93 1.63 4.10
C HIS A 2 11.93 1.00 3.13
N GLU A 3 12.34 -0.09 2.49
CA GLU A 3 11.55 -0.81 1.49
C GLU A 3 10.78 -1.93 2.19
N MET A 4 9.50 -2.09 1.85
CA MET A 4 8.62 -3.12 2.40
C MET A 4 7.94 -3.88 1.28
N PHE A 5 7.65 -5.15 1.53
CA PHE A 5 6.95 -6.00 0.60
C PHE A 5 5.46 -6.05 0.94
N ALA A 6 4.63 -5.98 -0.08
CA ALA A 6 3.18 -6.09 0.05
C ALA A 6 2.60 -6.81 -1.15
N LYS A 7 1.33 -7.17 -1.02
CA LYS A 7 0.53 -7.75 -2.08
C LYS A 7 -0.66 -6.85 -2.32
N PHE A 8 -0.99 -6.62 -3.59
CA PHE A 8 -2.20 -5.93 -4.01
C PHE A 8 -3.15 -6.89 -4.69
N ARG A 9 -4.45 -6.62 -4.49
CA ARG A 9 -5.52 -7.16 -5.32
C ARG A 9 -6.66 -6.15 -5.42
N LEU A 10 -7.53 -6.35 -6.40
CA LEU A 10 -8.78 -5.61 -6.49
C LEU A 10 -9.86 -6.37 -5.69
N PRO A 11 -10.57 -5.73 -4.74
CA PRO A 11 -11.54 -6.43 -3.90
C PRO A 11 -12.75 -6.85 -4.71
N ALA A 12 -13.24 -8.07 -4.43
CA ALA A 12 -14.40 -8.63 -5.11
C ALA A 12 -15.67 -7.78 -4.93
N THR A 13 -15.81 -7.10 -3.79
CA THR A 13 -16.92 -6.19 -3.47
C THR A 13 -17.09 -5.08 -4.50
N TYR A 14 -16.01 -4.69 -5.18
CA TYR A 14 -16.01 -3.64 -6.21
C TYR A 14 -15.94 -4.19 -7.65
N GLY A 15 -16.06 -5.50 -7.84
CA GLY A 15 -15.92 -6.15 -9.15
C GLY A 15 -14.49 -6.54 -9.53
N GLY A 16 -13.58 -6.60 -8.55
CA GLY A 16 -12.23 -7.15 -8.72
C GLY A 16 -12.20 -8.68 -8.75
N GLN A 17 -11.07 -9.25 -9.19
CA GLN A 17 -10.81 -10.69 -9.14
C GLN A 17 -9.79 -10.98 -8.03
N PRO A 18 -10.21 -11.51 -6.86
CA PRO A 18 -9.35 -11.61 -5.67
C PRO A 18 -8.21 -12.62 -5.82
N ASP A 19 -8.27 -13.50 -6.83
CA ASP A 19 -7.22 -14.49 -7.13
C ASP A 19 -6.07 -13.91 -7.97
N ILE A 20 -6.26 -12.73 -8.58
CA ILE A 20 -5.18 -12.01 -9.26
C ILE A 20 -4.46 -11.14 -8.24
N ILE A 21 -3.29 -11.60 -7.82
CA ILE A 21 -2.48 -10.96 -6.79
C ILE A 21 -1.18 -10.45 -7.40
N LEU A 22 -0.86 -9.19 -7.12
CA LEU A 22 0.39 -8.56 -7.52
C LEU A 22 1.29 -8.39 -6.30
N ASP A 23 2.46 -9.01 -6.30
CA ASP A 23 3.51 -8.72 -5.34
C ASP A 23 4.19 -7.40 -5.69
N VAL A 24 4.33 -6.51 -4.70
CA VAL A 24 4.91 -5.19 -4.87
C VAL A 24 5.93 -4.88 -3.79
N SER A 25 6.89 -4.05 -4.17
CA SER A 25 7.71 -3.31 -3.24
C SER A 25 7.15 -1.89 -3.07
N ILE A 26 7.09 -1.44 -1.82
CA ILE A 26 6.59 -0.15 -1.39
C ILE A 26 7.67 0.52 -0.54
N MET A 27 8.00 1.77 -0.86
CA MET A 27 8.82 2.60 0.00
C MET A 27 7.96 3.20 1.11
N ASN A 28 8.35 2.91 2.35
CA ASN A 28 7.86 3.67 3.49
C ASN A 28 8.58 5.02 3.54
N ASP A 29 7.90 6.04 3.02
CA ASP A 29 8.31 7.43 3.12
C ASP A 29 7.43 8.13 4.16
N THR A 30 8.04 8.75 5.18
CA THR A 30 7.29 9.53 6.19
C THR A 30 6.70 10.81 5.63
N GLY A 31 7.14 11.25 4.45
CA GLY A 31 6.60 12.41 3.75
C GLY A 31 5.36 12.13 2.89
N SER A 32 4.94 10.87 2.75
CA SER A 32 3.76 10.49 1.95
C SER A 32 2.71 9.79 2.81
N ASP A 33 1.46 10.20 2.64
CA ASP A 33 0.27 9.64 3.26
C ASP A 33 -0.62 8.90 2.24
N VAL A 34 -0.15 8.73 1.01
CA VAL A 34 -0.96 8.22 -0.11
C VAL A 34 -0.32 7.00 -0.76
N GLN A 35 -1.07 5.90 -0.79
CA GLN A 35 -0.63 4.69 -1.46
C GLN A 35 -0.55 4.93 -2.97
N THR A 36 0.54 4.51 -3.61
CA THR A 36 0.66 4.58 -5.07
C THR A 36 0.38 3.23 -5.71
N ILE A 37 -0.39 3.23 -6.80
CA ILE A 37 -0.54 2.10 -7.73
C ILE A 37 -0.30 2.57 -9.16
N PHE A 38 0.46 1.80 -9.95
CA PHE A 38 0.73 2.16 -11.33
C PHE A 38 -0.37 1.68 -12.28
N THR A 39 -0.54 2.36 -13.41
CA THR A 39 -1.46 1.93 -14.47
C THR A 39 -1.11 0.52 -15.00
N THR A 40 0.16 0.15 -15.02
CA THR A 40 0.62 -1.20 -15.36
C THR A 40 0.22 -2.24 -14.33
N ASP A 41 0.19 -1.87 -13.04
CA ASP A 41 -0.27 -2.74 -11.96
C ASP A 41 -1.76 -3.02 -12.10
N LEU A 42 -2.55 -1.97 -12.39
CA LEU A 42 -3.98 -2.10 -12.65
C LEU A 42 -4.25 -2.99 -13.86
N ALA A 43 -3.48 -2.84 -14.94
CA ALA A 43 -3.59 -3.71 -16.10
C ALA A 43 -3.31 -5.18 -15.74
N PHE A 44 -2.27 -5.44 -14.94
CA PHE A 44 -1.97 -6.79 -14.45
C PHE A 44 -3.10 -7.36 -13.58
N LEU A 45 -3.68 -6.54 -12.70
CA LEU A 45 -4.79 -6.90 -11.82
C LEU A 45 -6.14 -7.08 -12.55
N GLY A 46 -6.18 -6.93 -13.87
CA GLY A 46 -7.41 -7.04 -14.65
C GLY A 46 -8.40 -5.90 -14.43
N TYR A 47 -7.92 -4.73 -14.01
CA TYR A 47 -8.75 -3.56 -13.79
C TYR A 47 -9.53 -3.17 -15.05
N ASN A 48 -10.84 -2.97 -14.90
CA ASN A 48 -11.71 -2.41 -15.93
C ASN A 48 -12.44 -1.18 -15.38
N PRO A 49 -12.18 0.02 -15.91
CA PRO A 49 -12.75 1.27 -15.41
C PRO A 49 -14.28 1.39 -15.57
N TYR A 50 -14.89 0.55 -16.42
CA TYR A 50 -16.34 0.57 -16.67
C TYR A 50 -17.12 -0.34 -15.73
N SER A 51 -16.48 -1.37 -15.16
CA SER A 51 -17.13 -2.34 -14.29
C SER A 51 -16.65 -2.29 -12.84
N TYR A 52 -15.49 -1.67 -12.58
CA TYR A 52 -14.93 -1.61 -11.25
C TYR A 52 -15.49 -0.44 -10.43
N ALA A 53 -16.31 -0.75 -9.42
CA ALA A 53 -17.03 0.23 -8.61
C ALA A 53 -16.15 0.94 -7.56
N GLY A 54 -14.91 0.47 -7.35
CA GLY A 54 -13.98 1.03 -6.36
C GLY A 54 -13.22 2.26 -6.85
N ARG A 55 -13.58 2.82 -8.01
CA ARG A 55 -13.00 4.08 -8.51
C ARG A 55 -13.64 5.25 -7.77
N LEU A 56 -12.82 6.05 -7.07
CA LEU A 56 -13.27 7.17 -6.23
C LEU A 56 -13.16 8.54 -6.92
N GLY A 57 -12.80 8.55 -8.21
CA GLY A 57 -12.61 9.76 -9.00
C GLY A 57 -11.33 10.53 -8.66
N GLY A 58 -11.19 11.70 -9.28
CA GLY A 58 -10.06 12.60 -9.07
C GLY A 58 -10.11 13.31 -7.71
N ALA A 59 -8.97 13.44 -7.04
CA ALA A 59 -8.79 14.30 -5.88
C ALA A 59 -7.54 15.16 -6.02
N PHE A 60 -7.58 16.32 -5.39
CA PHE A 60 -6.46 17.25 -5.33
C PHE A 60 -5.55 16.91 -4.15
N PHE A 61 -4.27 16.73 -4.43
CA PHE A 61 -3.23 16.44 -3.46
C PHE A 61 -2.23 17.58 -3.42
N SER A 62 -1.95 18.10 -2.23
CA SER A 62 -0.94 19.14 -2.06
C SER A 62 0.45 18.53 -2.03
N THR A 63 1.35 18.98 -2.91
CA THR A 63 2.77 18.61 -2.88
C THR A 63 3.62 19.85 -2.63
N ALA A 64 4.90 19.65 -2.26
CA ALA A 64 5.86 20.74 -2.07
C ALA A 64 6.02 21.63 -3.33
N SER A 65 5.75 21.07 -4.51
CA SER A 65 5.84 21.73 -5.81
C SER A 65 4.51 22.35 -6.30
N GLY A 66 3.46 22.32 -5.49
CA GLY A 66 2.10 22.71 -5.88
C GLY A 66 1.13 21.53 -5.85
N GLY A 67 -0.16 21.79 -6.00
CA GLY A 67 -1.13 20.70 -5.94
C GLY A 67 -1.38 20.02 -7.28
N ILE A 68 -1.62 18.72 -7.22
CA ILE A 68 -1.80 17.83 -8.37
C ILE A 68 -3.12 17.07 -8.25
N TYR A 69 -3.80 16.86 -9.37
CA TYR A 69 -4.99 16.01 -9.43
C TYR A 69 -4.60 14.58 -9.78
N HIS A 70 -4.98 13.62 -8.92
CA HIS A 70 -4.84 12.20 -9.18
C HIS A 70 -6.17 11.48 -9.06
N GLU A 71 -6.39 10.51 -9.94
CA GLU A 71 -7.47 9.54 -9.76
C GLU A 71 -7.16 8.61 -8.60
N ARG A 72 -8.20 8.23 -7.87
CA ARG A 72 -8.11 7.33 -6.72
C ARG A 72 -8.92 6.06 -6.93
N ILE A 73 -8.45 5.00 -6.32
CA ILE A 73 -9.06 3.68 -6.37
C ILE A 73 -8.94 2.98 -5.01
N VAL A 74 -9.94 2.20 -4.65
CA VAL A 74 -9.86 1.26 -3.52
C VAL A 74 -9.13 0.01 -4.00
N LEU A 75 -8.14 -0.45 -3.25
CA LEU A 75 -7.51 -1.76 -3.41
C LEU A 75 -7.51 -2.50 -2.08
N GLU A 76 -7.26 -3.81 -2.12
CA GLU A 76 -6.91 -4.58 -0.94
C GLU A 76 -5.40 -4.79 -0.90
N MET A 77 -4.82 -4.55 0.27
CA MET A 77 -3.41 -4.73 0.54
C MET A 77 -3.18 -5.77 1.62
N GLN A 78 -2.11 -6.55 1.48
CA GLN A 78 -1.57 -7.41 2.52
C GLN A 78 -0.07 -7.16 2.66
N ILE A 79 0.41 -6.88 3.87
CA ILE A 79 1.83 -6.74 4.16
C ILE A 79 2.45 -8.14 4.14
N ALA A 80 3.62 -8.26 3.51
CA ALA A 80 4.33 -9.52 3.40
C ALA A 80 5.82 -9.37 3.75
N LYS A 81 6.46 -10.51 4.06
CA LYS A 81 7.92 -10.63 4.11
C LYS A 81 8.48 -10.74 2.69
N VAL A 82 9.80 -10.64 2.56
CA VAL A 82 10.52 -10.80 1.28
C VAL A 82 10.28 -12.16 0.62
N ASP A 83 9.98 -13.20 1.40
CA ASP A 83 9.65 -14.54 0.91
C ASP A 83 8.17 -14.68 0.51
N GLY A 84 7.39 -13.60 0.56
CA GLY A 84 5.96 -13.59 0.24
C GLY A 84 5.05 -14.06 1.38
N THR A 85 5.59 -14.40 2.55
CA THR A 85 4.78 -14.78 3.73
C THR A 85 3.97 -13.59 4.22
N ALA A 86 2.66 -13.76 4.36
CA ALA A 86 1.77 -12.74 4.88
C ALA A 86 2.11 -12.39 6.35
N VAL A 87 2.13 -11.09 6.63
CA VAL A 87 2.32 -10.51 7.99
C VAL A 87 1.03 -9.87 8.50
N SER A 88 0.16 -9.42 7.60
CA SER A 88 -1.16 -8.87 7.94
C SER A 88 -2.30 -9.67 7.29
N PRO A 89 -3.54 -9.54 7.79
CA PRO A 89 -4.71 -9.83 6.95
C PRO A 89 -4.75 -8.88 5.74
N TRP A 90 -5.63 -9.18 4.79
CA TRP A 90 -6.01 -8.22 3.74
C TRP A 90 -6.80 -7.07 4.36
N PHE A 91 -6.50 -5.84 3.95
CA PHE A 91 -7.22 -4.64 4.36
C PHE A 91 -7.40 -3.68 3.18
N GLU A 92 -8.46 -2.87 3.20
CA GLU A 92 -8.68 -1.86 2.18
C GLU A 92 -7.73 -0.67 2.34
N GLU A 93 -7.19 -0.20 1.23
CA GLU A 93 -6.37 1.02 1.15
C GLU A 93 -6.83 1.83 -0.07
N ILE A 94 -6.81 3.16 0.07
CA ILE A 94 -7.08 4.06 -1.04
C ILE A 94 -5.75 4.41 -1.69
N ALA A 95 -5.60 4.06 -2.96
CA ALA A 95 -4.41 4.38 -3.74
C ALA A 95 -4.68 5.45 -4.80
N VAL A 96 -3.66 6.24 -5.11
CA VAL A 96 -3.63 7.10 -6.30
C VAL A 96 -3.08 6.35 -7.49
N ILE A 97 -3.76 6.53 -8.62
CA ILE A 97 -3.35 5.99 -9.90
C ILE A 97 -2.28 6.91 -10.48
N THR A 98 -1.10 6.34 -10.73
CA THR A 98 0.05 7.03 -11.30
C THR A 98 0.48 6.35 -12.59
N ALA A 99 0.77 7.15 -13.62
CA ALA A 99 1.39 6.63 -14.83
C ALA A 99 2.89 6.39 -14.56
N ALA A 100 3.35 5.15 -14.70
CA ALA A 100 4.77 4.86 -14.62
C ALA A 100 5.50 5.62 -15.76
N GLN A 101 6.54 6.39 -15.43
CA GLN A 101 7.36 7.07 -16.45
C GLN A 101 8.41 6.11 -17.02
N PRO A 102 8.42 5.89 -18.35
CA PRO A 102 9.46 5.08 -18.99
C PRO A 102 10.85 5.68 -18.74
N GLY A 103 11.81 4.83 -18.36
CA GLY A 103 13.20 5.23 -18.15
C GLY A 103 13.55 5.75 -16.75
N PHE A 104 12.55 5.94 -15.87
CA PHE A 104 12.78 6.35 -14.48
C PHE A 104 12.11 5.35 -13.52
N PRO A 105 12.86 4.53 -12.77
CA PRO A 105 12.27 3.64 -11.78
C PRO A 105 11.59 4.48 -10.70
N GLN A 106 10.26 4.47 -10.71
CA GLN A 106 9.45 5.15 -9.70
C GLN A 106 9.06 4.16 -8.61
N PRO A 107 9.39 4.45 -7.36
CA PRO A 107 8.94 3.63 -6.25
C PRO A 107 7.46 3.87 -5.95
N ARG A 108 6.76 2.83 -5.46
CA ARG A 108 5.43 3.00 -4.87
C ARG A 108 5.58 3.59 -3.49
N LEU A 109 4.77 4.59 -3.15
CA LEU A 109 4.75 5.18 -1.82
C LEU A 109 3.70 4.50 -0.95
N SER A 110 3.98 4.39 0.36
CA SER A 110 3.06 3.80 1.34
C SER A 110 1.91 4.75 1.70
N GLY A 111 0.68 4.23 1.74
CA GLY A 111 -0.50 4.96 2.21
C GLY A 111 -0.64 5.04 3.74
N ASN A 112 -1.64 5.79 4.19
CA ASN A 112 -1.88 6.01 5.61
C ASN A 112 -2.41 4.76 6.34
N ALA A 113 -3.24 3.91 5.71
CA ALA A 113 -3.79 2.74 6.41
C ALA A 113 -2.69 1.69 6.69
N MET A 114 -1.63 1.63 5.87
CA MET A 114 -0.43 0.87 6.21
C MET A 114 0.15 1.22 7.58
N ARG A 115 0.10 2.50 8.00
CA ARG A 115 0.66 2.96 9.28
C ARG A 115 -0.12 2.44 10.49
N THR A 116 -1.39 2.03 10.33
CA THR A 116 -2.16 1.39 11.41
C THR A 116 -1.77 -0.07 11.63
N TYR A 117 -1.15 -0.70 10.62
CA TYR A 117 -0.67 -2.09 10.69
C TYR A 117 0.85 -2.19 10.89
N LEU A 118 1.59 -1.10 10.69
CA LEU A 118 3.05 -1.02 10.84
C LEU A 118 3.43 0.14 11.77
N TYR A 119 3.66 -0.17 13.05
CA TYR A 119 4.28 0.80 13.95
C TYR A 119 5.79 0.83 13.72
N PHE A 120 6.25 1.84 12.98
CA PHE A 120 7.62 2.32 13.10
C PHE A 120 7.74 2.98 14.48
N ALA A 121 8.61 2.46 15.34
CA ALA A 121 8.81 3.01 16.67
C ALA A 121 9.15 4.51 16.60
N THR A 122 8.18 5.36 16.95
CA THR A 122 8.35 6.55 17.81
C THR A 122 6.98 7.17 18.09
N ALA A 123 6.34 6.73 19.18
CA ALA A 123 5.38 7.56 19.93
C ALA A 123 5.27 7.00 21.37
N PRO A 124 5.43 7.81 22.42
CA PRO A 124 5.23 7.36 23.79
C PRO A 124 3.73 7.21 24.08
N GLY A 125 3.31 6.06 24.61
CA GLY A 125 1.99 5.91 25.24
C GLY A 125 1.03 4.83 24.70
N ASN A 126 1.49 3.73 24.10
CA ASN A 126 0.59 2.63 23.70
C ASN A 126 1.02 1.26 24.24
N SER A 127 0.03 0.46 24.66
CA SER A 127 0.12 -0.76 25.47
C SER A 127 0.33 -2.07 24.69
N THR A 128 0.62 -2.03 23.38
CA THR A 128 0.98 -3.22 22.59
C THR A 128 2.10 -2.89 21.61
N LEU A 129 3.22 -3.63 21.70
CA LEU A 129 4.50 -3.32 21.04
C LEU A 129 4.91 -4.45 20.08
N TYR A 130 5.21 -4.12 18.82
CA TYR A 130 5.88 -5.03 17.88
C TYR A 130 7.33 -4.59 17.70
N VAL A 131 8.29 -5.47 17.98
CA VAL A 131 9.73 -5.16 17.95
C VAL A 131 10.38 -5.75 16.70
N ALA A 132 11.05 -4.92 15.90
CA ALA A 132 12.01 -5.35 14.90
C ALA A 132 13.42 -5.29 15.50
N GLN A 133 14.08 -6.45 15.68
CA GLN A 133 15.41 -6.51 16.30
C GLN A 133 16.55 -6.08 15.35
N LYS A 134 16.31 -6.13 14.03
CA LYS A 134 17.21 -5.63 12.99
C LYS A 134 16.36 -5.03 11.86
N LYS A 135 16.97 -4.14 11.08
CA LYS A 135 16.35 -3.38 9.99
C LYS A 135 15.64 -4.23 8.92
N ASN A 136 15.66 -5.56 8.93
CA ASN A 136 15.17 -6.39 7.80
C ASN A 136 14.10 -7.45 8.15
N GLY A 137 13.31 -7.33 9.22
CA GLY A 137 12.16 -8.25 9.34
C GLY A 137 11.42 -8.25 10.67
N ILE A 138 10.08 -8.39 10.56
CA ILE A 138 9.15 -8.65 11.66
C ILE A 138 9.09 -10.17 11.87
N ILE A 139 9.34 -10.66 13.09
CA ILE A 139 9.47 -12.11 13.36
C ILE A 139 8.37 -12.70 14.25
N SER A 140 7.70 -11.96 15.15
CA SER A 140 6.54 -12.51 15.89
C SER A 140 5.75 -11.48 16.69
N GLN A 141 4.50 -11.82 17.00
CA GLN A 141 3.68 -11.17 18.03
C GLN A 141 4.08 -11.72 19.41
N LEU A 142 4.34 -10.84 20.38
CA LEU A 142 4.52 -11.24 21.79
C LEU A 142 3.14 -11.34 22.48
N PRO A 143 2.97 -12.28 23.43
CA PRO A 143 1.71 -12.45 24.11
C PRO A 143 1.38 -11.21 24.96
N VAL A 144 0.12 -10.81 24.89
CA VAL A 144 -0.47 -9.80 25.77
C VAL A 144 -0.86 -10.45 27.09
N THR A 145 -0.30 -9.94 28.19
CA THR A 145 -0.87 -10.09 29.55
C THR A 145 -1.62 -8.84 29.91
#